data_AF-A0A1F6CW79-F1
#
_entry.id   AF-A0A1F6CW79-F1
#
_cell.length_a   1.000
_cell.length_b   1.000
_cell.length_c   1.000
_cell.angle_alpha   90.00
_cell.angle_beta   90.00
_cell.angle_gamma   90.00
#
_symmetry.space_group_name_H-M   'P 1'
#
loop_
_entity.id
_entity.type
_entity.pdbx_description
1 polymer ?
#
loop_
_entity_poly.entity_id
_entity_poly.type
_entity_poly.pdbx_seq_one_letter_code
_entity_poly.pdbx_strand_id
1 'polypeptide(L)'
;MGSAALAEPRIEVTGGAPTFRDAALKFAALQTAPVKIQSFSPSSAQLSAAVGDTLRFSVTATPPPGATLTYRWRVDGKVDSAVTTSQFVFVVKSSTSATASVSASVSDGQSTAEQAWSISVRGVSLASDFDGNGAVDFDDFFAFAAAFGKRQGEAAYEAKYDLSKNGVIDFDDFFIFADDFGKKTR
;
A
#
# COMPACT_ATOMS: atom_id res chain seq x y z
N MET A 1 4.88 4.24 -73.40
CA MET A 1 3.98 4.04 -72.25
C MET A 1 3.60 2.56 -72.20
N GLY A 2 3.71 1.91 -71.04
CA GLY A 2 3.22 0.55 -70.79
C GLY A 2 4.27 -0.56 -71.01
N SER A 3 5.22 -0.74 -70.09
CA SER A 3 5.18 -1.68 -68.95
C SER A 3 5.68 -3.08 -69.31
N ALA A 4 6.95 -3.33 -68.99
CA ALA A 4 7.49 -4.67 -68.82
C ALA A 4 6.98 -5.23 -67.48
N ALA A 5 6.36 -6.41 -67.49
CA ALA A 5 6.11 -7.20 -66.28
C ALA A 5 6.77 -8.56 -66.46
N LEU A 6 7.73 -8.83 -65.59
CA LEU A 6 8.48 -10.07 -65.47
C LEU A 6 7.55 -11.25 -65.12
N ALA A 7 7.93 -12.43 -65.58
CA ALA A 7 7.33 -13.70 -65.20
C ALA A 7 7.29 -13.89 -63.67
N GLU A 8 6.14 -14.34 -63.16
CA GLU A 8 6.02 -14.79 -61.77
C GLU A 8 6.83 -16.08 -61.56
N PRO A 9 7.65 -16.21 -60.50
CA PRO A 9 8.28 -17.48 -60.17
C PRO A 9 7.25 -18.43 -59.53
N ARG A 10 6.87 -19.46 -60.27
CA ARG A 10 6.15 -20.63 -59.76
C ARG A 10 7.12 -21.48 -58.92
N ILE A 11 6.86 -21.63 -57.62
CA ILE A 11 7.63 -22.54 -56.76
C ILE A 11 7.11 -23.97 -56.99
N GLU A 12 7.85 -24.78 -57.74
CA GLU A 12 7.70 -26.23 -57.71
C GLU A 12 8.48 -26.79 -56.52
N VAL A 13 7.77 -27.38 -55.56
CA VAL A 13 8.38 -28.13 -54.46
C VAL A 13 8.56 -29.56 -54.91
N THR A 14 9.66 -29.84 -55.61
CA THR A 14 10.08 -31.21 -55.94
C THR A 14 10.88 -31.76 -54.76
N GLY A 15 10.52 -32.97 -54.31
CA GLY A 15 11.02 -33.59 -53.09
C GLY A 15 12.54 -33.58 -52.94
N GLY A 16 12.99 -32.96 -51.86
CA GLY A 16 14.33 -33.03 -51.29
C GLY A 16 14.23 -32.49 -49.86
N ALA A 17 14.78 -33.20 -48.88
CA ALA A 17 14.75 -32.75 -47.49
C ALA A 17 15.32 -31.32 -47.40
N PRO A 18 14.64 -30.38 -46.73
CA PRO A 18 15.13 -29.01 -46.62
C PRO A 18 16.46 -29.02 -45.85
N THR A 19 17.56 -28.73 -46.56
CA THR A 19 18.82 -28.40 -45.92
C THR A 19 18.72 -26.99 -45.39
N PHE A 20 18.40 -26.85 -44.11
CA PHE A 20 18.49 -25.58 -43.39
C PHE A 20 19.97 -25.20 -43.27
N ARG A 21 20.48 -24.42 -44.24
CA ARG A 21 21.72 -23.67 -44.06
C ARG A 21 21.38 -22.33 -43.42
N ASP A 22 21.75 -22.21 -42.15
CA ASP A 22 21.81 -20.96 -41.38
C ASP A 22 20.57 -20.06 -41.40
N ALA A 23 19.53 -20.50 -40.71
CA ALA A 23 18.58 -19.56 -40.10
C ALA A 23 18.13 -20.11 -38.75
N ALA A 24 19.07 -20.27 -37.82
CA ALA A 24 18.70 -20.23 -36.41
C ALA A 24 18.25 -18.79 -36.13
N LEU A 25 16.97 -18.50 -36.36
CA LEU A 25 16.25 -17.46 -35.63
C LEU A 25 16.31 -17.87 -34.16
N LYS A 26 17.44 -17.58 -33.52
CA LYS A 26 17.49 -17.49 -32.07
C LYS A 26 16.54 -16.35 -31.75
N PHE A 27 15.31 -16.68 -31.41
CA PHE A 27 14.47 -15.83 -30.58
C PHE A 27 15.17 -15.72 -29.21
N ALA A 28 16.32 -15.06 -29.18
CA ALA A 28 16.85 -14.54 -27.95
C ALA A 28 15.83 -13.48 -27.54
N ALA A 29 15.01 -13.80 -26.54
CA ALA A 29 14.30 -12.77 -25.82
C ALA A 29 15.34 -11.68 -25.51
N LEU A 30 15.14 -10.47 -26.05
CA LEU A 30 15.93 -9.31 -25.67
C LEU A 30 15.59 -9.06 -24.20
N GLN A 31 16.27 -9.74 -23.29
CA GLN A 31 16.06 -9.55 -21.86
C GLN A 31 16.56 -8.16 -21.54
N THR A 32 15.62 -7.21 -21.44
CA THR A 32 15.91 -5.82 -21.15
C THR A 32 16.53 -5.71 -19.75
N ALA A 33 17.39 -4.71 -19.54
CA ALA A 33 17.90 -4.42 -18.21
C ALA A 33 16.73 -4.25 -17.23
N PRO A 34 16.83 -4.75 -15.98
CA PRO A 34 15.73 -4.64 -15.03
C PRO A 34 15.48 -3.17 -14.67
N VAL A 35 14.21 -2.82 -14.44
CA VAL A 35 13.80 -1.51 -13.93
C VAL A 35 14.44 -1.25 -12.57
N LYS A 36 14.87 -0.01 -12.35
CA LYS A 36 15.47 0.45 -11.09
C LYS A 36 14.87 1.79 -10.68
N ILE A 37 14.53 1.92 -9.40
CA ILE A 37 14.20 3.21 -8.79
C ILE A 37 15.53 3.92 -8.48
N GLN A 38 15.78 5.07 -9.13
CA GLN A 38 17.02 5.83 -8.91
C GLN A 38 16.95 6.74 -7.71
N SER A 39 15.77 7.26 -7.42
CA SER A 39 15.53 8.12 -6.26
C SER A 39 14.09 8.03 -5.82
N PHE A 40 13.85 8.34 -4.56
CA PHE A 40 12.52 8.36 -3.97
C PHE A 40 12.45 9.45 -2.91
N SER A 41 11.24 9.93 -2.66
CA SER A 41 10.93 10.90 -1.62
C SER A 41 9.74 10.39 -0.80
N PRO A 42 9.75 10.53 0.53
CA PRO A 42 10.87 10.96 1.37
C PRO A 42 12.09 10.04 1.27
N SER A 43 13.32 10.58 1.39
CA SER A 43 14.56 9.80 1.24
C SER A 43 14.82 8.84 2.41
N SER A 44 14.16 9.03 3.55
CA SER A 44 14.14 8.06 4.65
C SER A 44 12.98 7.09 4.47
N ALA A 45 13.26 5.79 4.62
CA ALA A 45 12.21 4.75 4.65
C ALA A 45 11.46 4.70 5.99
N GLN A 46 11.97 5.33 7.04
CA GLN A 46 11.32 5.43 8.35
C GLN A 46 10.85 6.88 8.55
N LEU A 47 9.56 7.05 8.78
CA LEU A 47 8.89 8.35 8.90
C LEU A 47 8.10 8.43 10.19
N SER A 48 7.83 9.65 10.66
CA SER A 48 6.89 9.88 11.74
C SER A 48 6.01 11.07 11.45
N ALA A 49 4.70 10.86 11.50
CA ALA A 49 3.68 11.85 11.16
C ALA A 49 2.51 11.77 12.14
N ALA A 50 1.82 12.88 12.37
CA ALA A 50 0.62 12.93 13.20
C ALA A 50 -0.65 12.61 12.39
N VAL A 51 -1.71 12.17 13.07
CA VAL A 51 -3.05 12.08 12.44
C VAL A 51 -3.44 13.44 11.87
N GLY A 52 -3.90 13.45 10.61
CA GLY A 52 -4.22 14.66 9.85
C GLY A 52 -3.08 15.17 8.97
N ASP A 53 -1.84 14.73 9.20
CA ASP A 53 -0.70 15.13 8.35
C ASP A 53 -0.88 14.62 6.92
N THR A 54 -0.37 15.41 5.97
CA THR A 54 -0.31 15.03 4.56
C THR A 54 1.14 14.75 4.17
N LEU A 55 1.44 13.49 3.86
CA LEU A 55 2.73 13.05 3.33
C LEU A 55 2.68 12.97 1.81
N ARG A 56 3.79 13.37 1.16
CA ARG A 56 3.94 13.33 -0.29
C ARG A 56 5.07 12.39 -0.65
N PHE A 57 4.76 11.39 -1.45
CA PHE A 57 5.69 10.38 -1.90
C PHE A 57 5.98 10.53 -3.38
N SER A 58 7.20 10.19 -3.78
CA SER A 58 7.56 10.05 -5.19
C SER A 58 8.60 8.97 -5.40
N VAL A 59 8.61 8.39 -6.59
CA VAL A 59 9.66 7.50 -7.08
C VAL A 59 10.09 7.95 -8.47
N THR A 60 11.39 7.99 -8.70
CA THR A 60 11.97 8.28 -10.02
C THR A 60 12.61 6.99 -10.55
N ALA A 61 12.20 6.60 -11.74
CA ALA A 61 12.72 5.43 -12.45
C ALA A 61 12.84 5.79 -13.94
N THR A 62 13.81 5.21 -14.63
CA THR A 62 13.97 5.34 -16.08
C THR A 62 13.58 4.02 -16.75
N PRO A 63 12.68 4.02 -17.74
CA PRO A 63 12.37 2.81 -18.49
C PRO A 63 13.61 2.29 -19.22
N PRO A 64 13.81 0.97 -19.26
CA PRO A 64 14.70 0.35 -20.23
C PRO A 64 14.28 0.75 -21.67
N PRO A 65 15.21 0.75 -22.65
CA PRO A 65 14.88 1.09 -24.03
C PRO A 65 13.72 0.24 -24.58
N GLY A 66 12.68 0.90 -25.10
CA GLY A 66 11.49 0.25 -25.65
C GLY A 66 10.44 -0.16 -24.61
N ALA A 67 10.67 0.09 -23.32
CA ALA A 67 9.71 -0.22 -22.26
C ALA A 67 8.87 1.00 -21.84
N THR A 68 7.69 0.72 -21.29
CA THR A 68 6.83 1.73 -20.64
C THR A 68 6.71 1.39 -19.17
N LEU A 69 6.86 2.39 -18.30
CA LEU A 69 6.72 2.19 -16.86
C LEU A 69 5.27 2.28 -16.41
N THR A 70 4.91 1.40 -15.49
CA THR A 70 3.65 1.42 -14.76
C THR A 70 3.95 1.57 -13.26
N TYR A 71 3.15 2.38 -12.57
CA TYR A 71 3.30 2.64 -11.15
C TYR A 71 2.08 2.12 -10.41
N ARG A 72 2.30 1.56 -9.23
CA ARG A 72 1.24 1.12 -8.34
C ARG A 72 1.61 1.42 -6.90
N TRP A 73 0.71 2.11 -6.21
CA TRP A 73 0.86 2.48 -4.81
C TRP A 73 0.01 1.58 -3.92
N ARG A 74 0.49 1.33 -2.71
CA ARG A 74 -0.23 0.59 -1.66
C ARG A 74 -0.15 1.33 -0.35
N VAL A 75 -1.23 1.29 0.42
CA VAL A 75 -1.30 1.67 1.83
C VAL A 75 -1.66 0.43 2.63
N ASP A 76 -0.80 0.04 3.58
CA ASP A 76 -1.01 -1.16 4.42
C ASP A 76 -1.26 -2.42 3.58
N GLY A 77 -0.48 -2.56 2.50
CA GLY A 77 -0.57 -3.66 1.54
C GLY A 77 -1.78 -3.56 0.57
N LYS A 78 -2.75 -2.68 0.82
CA LYS A 78 -3.92 -2.49 -0.05
C LYS A 78 -3.59 -1.53 -1.18
N VAL A 79 -3.87 -1.95 -2.40
CA VAL A 79 -3.60 -1.15 -3.61
C VAL A 79 -4.53 0.06 -3.68
N ASP A 80 -3.94 1.24 -3.87
CA ASP A 80 -4.66 2.40 -4.35
C ASP A 80 -4.69 2.35 -5.88
N SER A 81 -5.85 2.00 -6.45
CA SER A 81 -6.01 1.84 -7.90
C SER A 81 -6.23 3.18 -8.62
N ALA A 82 -6.48 4.27 -7.89
CA ALA A 82 -6.70 5.58 -8.48
C ALA A 82 -5.39 6.29 -8.86
N VAL A 83 -4.25 5.85 -8.31
CA VAL A 83 -2.95 6.50 -8.51
C VAL A 83 -2.00 5.59 -9.29
N THR A 84 -1.74 5.96 -10.54
CA THR A 84 -0.85 5.24 -11.47
C THR A 84 0.36 6.08 -11.90
N THR A 85 0.61 7.21 -11.23
CA THR A 85 1.72 8.13 -11.53
C THR A 85 2.91 7.89 -10.59
N SER A 86 4.02 8.57 -10.86
CA SER A 86 5.24 8.53 -10.04
C SER A 86 5.13 9.27 -8.70
N GLN A 87 3.96 9.82 -8.38
CA GLN A 87 3.71 10.62 -7.18
C GLN A 87 2.46 10.13 -6.46
N PHE A 88 2.49 10.18 -5.13
CA PHE A 88 1.37 9.78 -4.29
C PHE A 88 1.22 10.72 -3.10
N VAL A 89 -0.02 11.03 -2.75
CA VAL A 89 -0.33 11.86 -1.57
C VAL A 89 -1.08 10.98 -0.59
N PHE A 90 -0.53 10.84 0.60
CA PHE A 90 -1.12 10.09 1.69
C PHE A 90 -1.55 11.07 2.78
N VAL A 91 -2.83 11.03 3.14
CA VAL A 91 -3.31 11.70 4.34
C VAL A 91 -3.32 10.67 5.47
N VAL A 92 -2.58 10.97 6.53
CA VAL A 92 -2.51 10.12 7.71
C VAL A 92 -3.87 10.16 8.41
N LYS A 93 -4.64 9.09 8.26
CA LYS A 93 -5.94 8.96 8.93
C LYS A 93 -5.75 8.37 10.32
N SER A 94 -6.71 8.62 11.20
CA SER A 94 -6.79 7.87 12.46
C SER A 94 -6.93 6.39 12.10
N SER A 95 -5.89 5.61 12.41
CA SER A 95 -5.87 4.16 12.30
C SER A 95 -5.91 3.57 13.70
N THR A 96 -6.49 2.39 13.85
CA THR A 96 -6.36 1.58 15.07
C THR A 96 -4.94 1.06 15.30
N SER A 97 -4.01 1.34 14.37
CA SER A 97 -2.61 0.94 14.45
C SER A 97 -1.72 2.16 14.63
N ALA A 98 -0.73 2.03 15.52
CA ALA A 98 0.39 2.95 15.73
C ALA A 98 1.25 3.19 14.47
N THR A 99 1.07 2.35 13.45
CA THR A 99 1.90 2.33 12.26
C THR A 99 1.06 2.29 11.00
N ALA A 100 1.53 2.99 9.98
CA ALA A 100 1.05 2.87 8.61
C ALA A 100 2.24 2.55 7.70
N SER A 101 1.95 1.96 6.55
CA SER A 101 2.94 1.69 5.51
C SER A 101 2.47 2.21 4.18
N VAL A 102 3.40 2.80 3.42
CA VAL A 102 3.19 3.17 2.02
C VAL A 102 4.23 2.43 1.19
N SER A 103 3.83 1.83 0.08
CA SER A 103 4.79 1.26 -0.87
C SER A 103 4.46 1.61 -2.32
N ALA A 104 5.50 1.75 -3.12
CA ALA A 104 5.45 1.95 -4.55
C ALA A 104 6.09 0.75 -5.25
N SER A 105 5.43 0.23 -6.27
CA SER A 105 6.02 -0.71 -7.23
C SER A 105 6.04 -0.07 -8.61
N VAL A 106 7.20 -0.08 -9.25
CA VAL A 106 7.44 0.39 -10.61
C VAL A 106 7.75 -0.81 -11.49
N SER A 107 6.96 -1.03 -12.54
CA SER A 107 7.14 -2.18 -13.44
C SER A 107 7.22 -1.77 -14.90
N ASP A 108 8.09 -2.44 -15.65
CA ASP A 108 8.20 -2.32 -17.11
C ASP A 108 7.47 -3.45 -17.86
N GLY A 109 6.70 -4.27 -17.13
CA GLY A 109 5.99 -5.46 -17.66
C GLY A 109 6.84 -6.74 -17.69
N GLN A 110 8.15 -6.65 -17.45
CA GLN A 110 9.08 -7.80 -17.38
C GLN A 110 9.76 -7.92 -16.01
N SER A 111 9.99 -6.78 -15.36
CA SER A 111 10.66 -6.61 -14.09
C SER A 111 9.92 -5.57 -13.24
N THR A 112 10.12 -5.65 -11.92
CA THR A 112 9.50 -4.73 -10.97
C THR A 112 10.53 -4.32 -9.92
N ALA A 113 10.61 -3.01 -9.66
CA ALA A 113 11.34 -2.44 -8.54
C ALA A 113 10.36 -1.90 -7.51
N GLU A 114 10.72 -2.00 -6.23
CA GLU A 114 9.85 -1.59 -5.12
C GLU A 114 10.57 -0.63 -4.18
N GLN A 115 9.78 0.26 -3.57
CA GLN A 115 10.18 1.11 -2.46
C GLN A 115 9.07 1.08 -1.40
N ALA A 116 9.44 1.01 -0.13
CA ALA A 116 8.50 1.05 0.98
C ALA A 116 8.91 2.08 2.04
N TRP A 117 7.92 2.63 2.71
CA TRP A 117 8.05 3.52 3.84
C TRP A 117 7.22 3.00 5.00
N SER A 118 7.83 2.95 6.18
CA SER A 118 7.17 2.72 7.46
C SER A 118 6.94 4.06 8.13
N ILE A 119 5.72 4.30 8.60
CA ILE A 119 5.28 5.56 9.19
C ILE A 119 4.82 5.27 10.61
N SER A 120 5.54 5.78 11.62
CA SER A 120 5.07 5.81 13.01
C SER A 120 4.07 6.95 13.18
N VAL A 121 2.80 6.61 13.40
CA VAL A 121 1.69 7.56 13.50
C VAL A 121 1.59 8.08 14.94
N ARG A 122 1.75 9.39 15.11
CA ARG A 122 1.59 10.10 16.38
C ARG A 122 0.15 10.59 16.55
N GLY A 123 -0.34 10.64 17.79
CA GLY A 123 -1.71 11.07 18.09
C GLY A 123 -2.77 10.03 17.74
N VAL A 124 -2.38 8.75 17.62
CA VAL A 124 -3.33 7.64 17.73
C VAL A 124 -3.66 7.51 19.21
N SER A 125 -4.85 7.89 19.63
CA SER A 125 -5.41 7.49 20.93
C SER A 125 -6.26 6.24 20.69
N LEU A 126 -6.00 5.17 21.42
CA LEU A 126 -6.95 4.07 21.47
C LEU A 126 -8.17 4.59 22.25
N ALA A 127 -9.38 4.37 21.74
CA ALA A 127 -10.58 4.87 22.41
C ALA A 127 -10.71 4.29 23.84
N SER A 128 -10.13 3.10 24.03
CA SER A 128 -10.07 2.35 25.27
C SER A 128 -8.84 2.64 26.15
N ASP A 129 -7.93 3.53 25.72
CA ASP A 129 -6.76 4.01 26.51
C ASP A 129 -7.21 5.25 27.29
N PHE A 130 -7.74 5.01 28.48
CA PHE A 130 -8.41 6.01 29.31
C PHE A 130 -7.44 6.81 30.17
N ASP A 131 -6.26 6.27 30.47
CA ASP A 131 -5.21 6.96 31.22
C ASP A 131 -4.19 7.71 30.31
N GLY A 132 -4.22 7.44 28.99
CA GLY A 132 -3.39 8.08 27.99
C GLY A 132 -1.95 7.56 27.97
N ASN A 133 -1.68 6.40 28.55
CA ASN A 133 -0.33 5.82 28.63
C ASN A 133 0.13 5.21 27.29
N GLY A 134 -0.75 5.11 26.31
CA GLY A 134 -0.48 4.62 24.97
C GLY A 134 -0.67 3.11 24.81
N ALA A 135 -1.22 2.41 25.80
CA ALA A 135 -1.62 1.01 25.77
C ALA A 135 -3.06 0.87 26.26
N VAL A 136 -3.72 -0.21 25.88
CA VAL A 136 -4.99 -0.62 26.50
C VAL A 136 -4.71 -1.82 27.38
N ASP A 137 -4.69 -1.61 28.69
CA ASP A 137 -4.31 -2.63 29.66
C ASP A 137 -5.19 -2.63 30.92
N PHE A 138 -4.67 -3.19 32.02
CA PHE A 138 -5.45 -3.35 33.25
C PHE A 138 -5.73 -2.03 33.95
N ASP A 139 -4.89 -1.01 33.78
CA ASP A 139 -5.14 0.30 34.38
C ASP A 139 -6.35 0.97 33.71
N ASP A 140 -6.50 0.82 32.39
CA ASP A 140 -7.71 1.22 31.66
C ASP A 140 -8.93 0.40 32.05
N PHE A 141 -8.76 -0.92 32.25
CA PHE A 141 -9.84 -1.78 32.70
C PHE A 141 -10.38 -1.34 34.07
N PHE A 142 -9.52 -0.96 35.02
CA PHE A 142 -9.95 -0.49 36.32
C PHE A 142 -10.66 0.86 36.23
N ALA A 143 -10.20 1.77 35.35
CA ALA A 143 -10.88 3.03 35.07
C ALA A 143 -12.28 2.79 34.48
N PHE A 144 -12.41 1.87 33.53
CA PHE A 144 -13.68 1.45 32.93
C PHE A 144 -14.62 0.83 33.97
N ALA A 145 -14.13 -0.15 34.75
CA ALA A 145 -14.92 -0.87 35.73
C ALA A 145 -15.49 0.05 36.82
N ALA A 146 -14.76 1.10 37.20
CA ALA A 146 -15.25 2.11 38.14
C ALA A 146 -16.47 2.89 37.62
N ALA A 147 -16.63 3.00 36.30
CA ALA A 147 -17.74 3.67 35.63
C ALA A 147 -18.81 2.71 35.10
N PHE A 148 -18.67 1.40 35.32
CA PHE A 148 -19.60 0.41 34.81
C PHE A 148 -21.01 0.57 35.41
N GLY A 149 -22.03 0.48 34.56
CA GLY A 149 -23.44 0.62 34.90
C GLY A 149 -23.95 2.07 34.98
N LYS A 150 -23.09 3.08 34.78
CA LYS A 150 -23.51 4.50 34.76
C LYS A 150 -24.22 4.84 33.47
N ARG A 151 -25.15 5.80 33.53
CA ARG A 151 -26.02 6.19 32.41
C ARG A 151 -25.97 7.68 32.15
N GLN A 152 -26.14 8.07 30.90
CA GLN A 152 -26.20 9.47 30.50
C GLN A 152 -27.27 10.22 31.31
N GLY A 153 -26.86 11.30 31.97
CA GLY A 153 -27.69 12.07 32.90
C GLY A 153 -27.38 11.82 34.38
N GLU A 154 -26.63 10.76 34.71
CA GLU A 154 -26.08 10.59 36.05
C GLU A 154 -24.83 11.46 36.26
N ALA A 155 -24.66 12.03 37.46
CA ALA A 155 -23.51 12.88 37.76
C ALA A 155 -22.16 12.15 37.64
N ALA A 156 -22.16 10.83 37.79
CA ALA A 156 -20.98 9.97 37.68
C ALA A 156 -20.79 9.36 36.28
N TYR A 157 -21.62 9.73 35.31
CA TYR A 157 -21.46 9.28 33.93
C TYR A 157 -20.37 10.09 33.24
N GLU A 158 -19.36 9.39 32.70
CA GLU A 158 -18.31 9.98 31.89
C GLU A 158 -18.37 9.38 30.48
N ALA A 159 -18.69 10.21 29.48
CA ALA A 159 -18.92 9.79 28.09
C ALA A 159 -17.71 9.11 27.43
N LYS A 160 -16.51 9.21 28.00
CA LYS A 160 -15.32 8.53 27.48
C LYS A 160 -15.39 7.01 27.67
N TYR A 161 -16.14 6.51 28.66
CA TYR A 161 -16.30 5.08 28.90
C TYR A 161 -17.50 4.46 28.16
N ASP A 162 -18.38 5.27 27.56
CA ASP A 162 -19.46 4.82 26.65
C ASP A 162 -18.91 4.76 25.21
N LEU A 163 -18.18 3.67 24.93
CA LEU A 163 -17.49 3.41 23.67
C LEU A 163 -18.47 3.15 22.51
N SER A 164 -19.62 2.53 22.82
CA SER A 164 -20.70 2.24 21.89
C SER A 164 -21.56 3.46 21.57
N LYS A 165 -21.52 4.48 22.42
CA LYS A 165 -22.30 5.73 22.36
C LYS A 165 -23.81 5.48 22.50
N ASN A 166 -24.19 4.46 23.26
CA ASN A 166 -25.59 4.09 23.48
C ASN A 166 -26.21 4.82 24.70
N GLY A 167 -25.42 5.63 25.41
CA GLY A 167 -25.84 6.38 26.58
C GLY A 167 -25.78 5.60 27.90
N VAL A 168 -25.21 4.39 27.92
CA VAL A 168 -25.04 3.54 29.10
C VAL A 168 -23.64 2.92 29.03
N ILE A 169 -22.93 2.84 30.15
CA ILE A 169 -21.64 2.16 30.23
C ILE A 169 -21.90 0.71 30.65
N ASP A 170 -21.89 -0.24 29.71
CA ASP A 170 -22.22 -1.64 29.96
C ASP A 170 -21.40 -2.65 29.14
N PHE A 171 -21.94 -3.85 28.93
CA PHE A 171 -21.24 -4.92 28.23
C PHE A 171 -21.03 -4.62 26.74
N ASP A 172 -21.83 -3.76 26.13
CA ASP A 172 -21.61 -3.35 24.73
C ASP A 172 -20.30 -2.56 24.62
N ASP A 173 -19.99 -1.70 25.59
CA ASP A 173 -18.71 -0.99 25.67
C ASP A 173 -17.57 -1.94 26.06
N PHE A 174 -17.84 -2.89 26.95
CA PHE A 174 -16.84 -3.89 27.33
C PHE A 174 -16.34 -4.71 26.14
N PHE A 175 -17.20 -5.07 25.18
CA PHE A 175 -16.74 -5.81 23.99
C PHE A 175 -15.85 -4.94 23.08
N ILE A 176 -16.13 -3.64 22.96
CA ILE A 176 -15.25 -2.71 22.23
C ILE A 176 -13.90 -2.58 22.96
N PHE A 177 -13.93 -2.45 24.29
CA PHE A 177 -12.72 -2.43 25.12
C PHE A 177 -11.92 -3.73 24.95
N ALA A 178 -12.57 -4.89 24.99
CA ALA A 178 -11.94 -6.19 24.86
C ALA A 178 -11.29 -6.40 23.47
N ASP A 179 -11.92 -5.88 22.41
CA ASP A 179 -11.35 -5.86 21.06
C ASP A 179 -10.08 -5.01 20.98
N ASP A 180 -9.96 -4.00 21.84
CA ASP A 180 -8.78 -3.12 21.94
C ASP A 180 -7.73 -3.62 22.93
N PHE A 181 -8.06 -4.54 23.84
CA PHE A 181 -7.18 -4.95 24.93
C PHE A 181 -5.85 -5.51 24.43
N GLY A 182 -4.75 -5.00 24.99
CA GLY A 182 -3.39 -5.34 24.61
C GLY A 182 -2.84 -4.58 23.39
N LYS A 183 -3.65 -3.74 22.72
CA LYS A 183 -3.15 -2.84 21.67
C LYS A 183 -2.24 -1.75 22.27
N LYS A 184 -1.30 -1.28 21.46
CA LYS A 184 -0.35 -0.21 21.81
C LYS A 184 -0.20 0.78 20.67
N THR A 185 0.08 2.02 21.04
CA THR A 185 0.32 3.15 20.13
C THR A 185 1.81 3.31 19.77
N ARG A 186 2.68 2.39 20.21
CA ARG A 186 4.13 2.36 19.94
C ARG A 186 4.70 0.94 19.84
#